data_AF-A0A7C5TLU8-F1
#
_entry.id   AF-A0A7C5TLU8-F1
#
_cell.length_a   1.000
_cell.length_b   1.000
_cell.length_c   1.000
_cell.angle_alpha   90.00
_cell.angle_beta   90.00
_cell.angle_gamma   90.00
#
_symmetry.space_group_name_H-M   'P 1'
#
loop_
_entity.id
_entity.type
_entity.pdbx_description
1 polymer ?
#
loop_
_entity_poly.entity_id
_entity_poly.type
_entity_poly.pdbx_seq_one_letter_code
_entity_poly.pdbx_strand_id
1 'polypeptide(L)'
;MYIIINGKIGNFLFSLDDYLNRKSDLIRNFEEGVLIWGVSRLYSVERPGTKVLLYLSKDEERGFDGCIALAGEIRETGELRGKYWPEGEWPYYMVLKVSAIPKSIIRSRNPRDWRCVSREELKEKYNIRPLPGIQKVSEEIGKEIERELAAL
;
A
#
# COMPACT_ATOMS: atom_id res chain seq x y z
N MET A 1 12.15 -8.93 7.43
CA MET A 1 11.18 -8.23 8.30
C MET A 1 10.25 -7.45 7.40
N TYR A 2 8.98 -7.34 7.76
CA TYR A 2 8.03 -6.48 7.04
C TYR A 2 7.74 -5.22 7.84
N ILE A 3 7.32 -4.18 7.13
CA ILE A 3 6.71 -3.00 7.73
C ILE A 3 5.26 -2.86 7.27
N ILE A 4 4.39 -2.41 8.15
CA ILE A 4 3.06 -1.92 7.81
C ILE A 4 3.15 -0.41 7.71
N ILE A 5 2.68 0.13 6.59
CA ILE A 5 2.50 1.57 6.38
C ILE A 5 1.03 1.87 6.14
N ASN A 6 0.58 3.03 6.59
CA ASN A 6 -0.83 3.41 6.47
C ASN A 6 -1.05 4.35 5.28
N GLY A 7 -2.24 4.24 4.70
CA GLY A 7 -2.67 5.04 3.57
C GLY A 7 -4.15 5.35 3.57
N LYS A 8 -4.51 6.36 2.78
CA LYS A 8 -5.90 6.65 2.45
C LYS A 8 -6.30 5.95 1.17
N ILE A 9 -7.55 5.51 1.12
CA ILE A 9 -8.08 4.80 -0.05
C ILE A 9 -8.14 5.65 -1.32
N GLY A 10 -8.38 6.96 -1.23
CA GLY A 10 -8.36 7.85 -2.39
C GLY A 10 -6.99 7.89 -3.07
N ASN A 11 -5.92 8.01 -2.27
CA ASN A 11 -4.54 7.99 -2.76
C ASN A 11 -4.15 6.61 -3.31
N PHE A 12 -4.64 5.53 -2.69
CA PHE A 12 -4.44 4.18 -3.20
C PHE A 12 -5.13 3.95 -4.55
N LEU A 13 -6.39 4.36 -4.70
CA LEU A 13 -7.11 4.25 -5.97
C LEU A 13 -6.42 5.03 -7.10
N PHE A 14 -5.87 6.20 -6.80
CA PHE A 14 -5.05 6.96 -7.75
C PHE A 14 -3.78 6.17 -8.14
N SER A 15 -3.03 5.69 -7.15
CA SER A 15 -1.79 4.93 -7.37
C SER A 15 -2.04 3.61 -8.09
N LEU A 16 -3.19 2.97 -7.83
CA LEU A 16 -3.63 1.75 -8.48
C LEU A 16 -4.02 1.98 -9.94
N ASP A 17 -4.76 3.06 -10.24
CA ASP A 17 -5.04 3.44 -11.63
C ASP A 17 -3.74 3.66 -12.40
N ASP A 18 -2.77 4.31 -11.77
CA ASP A 18 -1.48 4.57 -12.40
C ASP A 18 -0.64 3.30 -12.54
N TYR A 19 -0.66 2.41 -11.55
CA TYR A 19 -0.05 1.08 -11.63
C TYR A 19 -0.58 0.27 -12.82
N LEU A 20 -1.91 0.30 -13.04
CA LEU A 20 -2.55 -0.47 -14.11
C LEU A 20 -2.40 0.15 -15.49
N ASN A 21 -2.46 1.48 -15.59
CA ASN A 21 -2.60 2.20 -16.86
C ASN A 21 -1.42 3.11 -17.20
N ARG A 22 -0.48 3.31 -16.28
CA ARG A 22 0.75 4.08 -16.44
C ARG A 22 0.53 5.47 -17.05
N LYS A 23 -0.44 6.20 -16.49
CA LYS A 23 -0.95 7.48 -17.01
C LYS A 23 -0.03 8.64 -16.67
N SER A 24 0.57 8.66 -15.48
CA SER A 24 1.41 9.77 -15.03
C SER A 24 2.84 9.64 -15.51
N ASP A 25 3.52 10.77 -15.68
CA ASP A 25 4.91 10.78 -16.15
C ASP A 25 5.88 10.16 -15.15
N LEU A 26 5.61 10.29 -13.84
CA LEU A 26 6.47 9.72 -12.81
C LEU A 26 6.59 8.19 -12.93
N ILE A 27 5.47 7.46 -13.03
CA ILE A 27 5.50 5.99 -13.10
C ILE A 27 6.11 5.46 -14.40
N ARG A 28 6.06 6.25 -15.48
CA ARG A 28 6.63 5.89 -16.79
C ARG A 28 8.15 5.75 -16.77
N ASN A 29 8.82 6.35 -15.80
CA ASN A 29 10.27 6.25 -15.61
C ASN A 29 10.70 4.91 -14.98
N PHE A 30 9.76 4.09 -14.51
CA PHE A 30 10.05 2.82 -13.85
C PHE A 30 9.47 1.63 -14.64
N GLU A 31 9.97 0.43 -14.38
CA GLU A 31 9.47 -0.80 -15.01
C GLU A 31 8.01 -1.13 -14.66
N GLU A 32 7.41 -2.08 -15.37
CA GLU A 32 6.08 -2.58 -15.02
C GLU A 32 6.08 -3.36 -13.69
N GLY A 33 4.90 -3.43 -13.06
CA GLY A 33 4.72 -4.10 -11.77
C GLY A 33 5.21 -3.29 -10.57
N VAL A 34 5.43 -1.98 -10.72
CA VAL A 34 5.74 -1.08 -9.61
C VAL A 34 4.59 -0.13 -9.32
N LEU A 35 4.33 0.11 -8.04
CA LEU A 35 3.36 1.09 -7.56
C LEU A 35 4.10 2.24 -6.88
N ILE A 36 3.73 3.47 -7.21
CA ILE A 36 4.28 4.67 -6.57
C ILE A 36 3.43 5.00 -5.35
N TRP A 37 4.06 5.18 -4.19
CA TRP A 37 3.38 5.48 -2.94
C TRP A 37 3.94 6.71 -2.25
N GLY A 38 3.05 7.57 -1.75
CA GLY A 38 3.40 8.86 -1.16
C GLY A 38 3.73 8.71 0.30
N VAL A 39 4.85 9.28 0.72
CA VAL A 39 5.32 9.14 2.09
C VAL A 39 5.86 10.45 2.65
N SER A 40 5.78 10.60 3.97
CA SER A 40 6.46 11.70 4.65
C SER A 40 7.95 11.40 4.80
N ARG A 41 8.74 12.42 5.15
CA ARG A 41 10.19 12.30 5.39
C ARG A 41 10.55 11.23 6.42
N LEU A 42 9.66 10.97 7.38
CA LEU A 42 9.89 9.94 8.41
C LEU A 42 10.03 8.54 7.79
N TYR A 43 9.34 8.29 6.68
CA TYR A 43 9.32 6.98 6.02
C TYR A 43 10.33 6.91 4.88
N SER A 44 10.78 8.03 4.32
CA SER A 44 11.72 8.05 3.19
C SER A 44 13.10 7.48 3.50
N VAL A 45 13.40 7.26 4.79
CA VAL A 45 14.65 6.65 5.28
C VAL A 45 14.65 5.12 5.24
N GLU A 46 13.50 4.49 4.95
CA GLU A 46 13.43 3.05 4.77
C GLU A 46 14.23 2.61 3.54
N ARG A 47 14.95 1.51 3.68
CA ARG A 47 15.94 1.07 2.70
C ARG A 47 15.30 0.28 1.56
N PRO A 48 15.87 0.33 0.35
CA PRO A 48 15.61 -0.67 -0.68
C PRO A 48 15.71 -2.10 -0.13
N GLY A 49 14.81 -2.98 -0.55
CA GLY A 49 14.67 -4.35 -0.06
C GLY A 49 13.78 -4.51 1.17
N THR A 50 13.33 -3.42 1.81
CA THR A 50 12.34 -3.50 2.89
C THR A 50 10.99 -3.93 2.32
N LYS A 51 10.40 -4.98 2.93
CA LYS A 51 9.07 -5.47 2.56
C LYS A 51 7.98 -4.69 3.24
N VAL A 52 6.92 -4.39 2.50
CA VAL A 52 5.85 -3.47 2.87
C VAL A 52 4.50 -4.18 2.77
N LEU A 53 3.67 -3.98 3.78
CA LEU A 53 2.24 -4.23 3.77
C LEU A 53 1.53 -2.88 3.84
N LEU A 54 0.74 -2.54 2.82
CA LEU A 54 0.03 -1.27 2.75
C LEU A 54 -1.36 -1.41 3.38
N TYR A 55 -1.53 -0.87 4.58
CA TYR A 55 -2.81 -0.77 5.25
C TYR A 55 -3.56 0.48 4.80
N LEU A 56 -4.79 0.32 4.35
CA LEU A 56 -5.69 1.43 4.08
C LEU A 56 -6.58 1.66 5.29
N SER A 57 -6.62 2.90 5.79
CA SER A 57 -7.46 3.27 6.93
C SER A 57 -8.95 3.28 6.57
N LYS A 58 -9.79 3.13 7.60
CA LYS A 58 -11.24 3.29 7.49
C LYS A 58 -11.61 4.60 6.79
N ASP A 59 -12.60 4.53 5.91
CA ASP A 59 -13.22 5.66 5.22
C ASP A 59 -14.74 5.46 5.24
N GLU A 60 -15.42 6.19 6.11
CA GLU A 60 -16.86 6.05 6.35
C GLU A 60 -17.69 6.52 5.16
N GLU A 61 -17.26 7.58 4.47
CA GLU A 61 -17.96 8.12 3.29
C GLU A 61 -18.03 7.09 2.16
N ARG A 62 -16.98 6.27 2.04
CA ARG A 62 -16.90 5.18 1.06
C ARG A 62 -17.44 3.85 1.57
N GLY A 63 -17.83 3.77 2.85
CA GLY A 63 -18.25 2.53 3.49
C GLY A 63 -17.15 1.47 3.47
N PHE A 64 -15.92 1.86 3.81
CA PHE A 64 -14.73 1.01 3.81
C PHE A 64 -14.14 0.92 5.22
N ASP A 65 -14.03 -0.28 5.78
CA ASP A 65 -13.65 -0.48 7.19
C ASP A 65 -12.14 -0.52 7.45
N GLY A 66 -11.33 -0.59 6.39
CA GLY A 66 -9.87 -0.65 6.46
C GLY A 66 -9.32 -2.06 6.38
N CYS A 67 -8.24 -2.23 5.61
CA CYS A 67 -7.60 -3.52 5.39
C CYS A 67 -6.18 -3.37 4.80
N ILE A 68 -5.39 -4.45 4.81
CA ILE A 68 -4.18 -4.52 3.98
C ILE A 68 -4.58 -4.77 2.54
N ALA A 69 -4.26 -3.85 1.63
CA ALA A 69 -4.66 -3.92 0.22
C ALA A 69 -3.53 -4.38 -0.71
N LEU A 70 -2.28 -4.33 -0.25
CA LEU A 70 -1.11 -4.59 -1.09
C LEU A 70 0.06 -5.07 -0.24
N ALA A 71 0.84 -6.01 -0.79
CA ALA A 71 2.18 -6.32 -0.36
C ALA A 71 3.19 -5.99 -1.47
N GLY A 72 4.39 -5.57 -1.08
CA GLY A 72 5.47 -5.29 -2.01
C GLY A 72 6.81 -5.07 -1.32
N GLU A 73 7.79 -4.65 -2.11
CA GLU A 73 9.15 -4.36 -1.66
C GLU A 73 9.58 -2.98 -2.12
N ILE A 74 10.20 -2.20 -1.24
CA ILE A 74 10.79 -0.90 -1.60
C ILE A 74 11.93 -1.14 -2.57
N ARG A 75 11.82 -0.57 -3.78
CA ARG A 75 12.91 -0.54 -4.76
C ARG A 75 13.78 0.68 -4.58
N GLU A 76 13.15 1.83 -4.42
CA GLU A 76 13.82 3.11 -4.19
C GLU A 76 12.88 4.11 -3.55
N THR A 77 13.48 5.18 -3.02
CA THR A 77 12.77 6.35 -2.49
C THR A 77 13.29 7.60 -3.19
N GLY A 78 12.43 8.59 -3.39
CA GLY A 78 12.78 9.83 -4.08
C GLY A 78 12.03 11.03 -3.54
N GLU A 79 12.55 12.21 -3.83
CA GLU A 79 11.88 13.48 -3.56
C GLU A 79 10.85 13.79 -4.65
N LEU A 80 9.64 14.18 -4.24
CA LEU A 80 8.60 14.57 -5.16
C LEU A 80 8.61 16.09 -5.33
N ARG A 81 8.84 16.54 -6.57
CA ARG A 81 8.75 17.95 -6.95
C ARG A 81 7.36 18.26 -7.49
N GLY A 82 6.39 18.45 -6.59
CA GLY A 82 5.02 18.87 -6.94
C GLY A 82 3.94 17.92 -6.42
N LYS A 83 2.69 18.15 -6.87
CA LYS A 83 1.54 17.35 -6.46
C LYS A 83 1.37 16.12 -7.36
N TYR A 84 1.30 14.94 -6.75
CA TYR A 84 1.04 13.68 -7.45
C TYR A 84 -0.26 13.02 -6.95
N TRP A 85 -0.48 12.93 -5.64
CA TRP A 85 -1.71 12.36 -5.07
C TRP A 85 -2.84 13.39 -4.93
N PRO A 86 -4.11 12.95 -4.97
CA PRO A 86 -5.27 13.82 -4.81
C PRO A 86 -5.38 14.41 -3.40
N GLU A 87 -5.08 13.61 -2.37
CA GLU A 87 -5.21 14.00 -0.96
C GLU A 87 -3.85 14.17 -0.26
N GLY A 88 -3.70 15.30 0.43
CA GLY A 88 -2.49 15.65 1.17
C GLY A 88 -1.33 16.07 0.27
N GLU A 89 -0.23 16.45 0.92
CA GLU A 89 1.04 16.75 0.26
C GLU A 89 2.11 15.77 0.74
N TRP A 90 2.81 15.16 -0.21
CA TRP A 90 3.77 14.10 0.05
C TRP A 90 5.12 14.53 -0.53
N PRO A 91 6.07 14.98 0.30
CA PRO A 91 7.34 15.49 -0.19
C PRO A 91 8.26 14.38 -0.72
N TYR A 92 7.95 13.11 -0.41
CA TYR A 92 8.71 11.95 -0.87
C TYR A 92 7.78 10.88 -1.45
N TYR A 93 8.33 10.02 -2.29
CA TYR A 93 7.67 8.82 -2.79
C TYR A 93 8.53 7.58 -2.56
N MET A 94 7.87 6.42 -2.52
CA MET A 94 8.47 5.10 -2.59
C MET A 94 8.02 4.43 -3.89
N VAL A 95 8.96 3.78 -4.57
CA VAL A 95 8.66 2.84 -5.64
C VAL A 95 8.57 1.46 -5.02
N LEU A 96 7.37 0.88 -5.03
CA LEU A 96 7.10 -0.44 -4.47
C LEU A 96 7.02 -1.45 -5.61
N LYS A 97 7.93 -2.44 -5.66
CA LYS A 97 7.71 -3.62 -6.49
C LYS A 97 6.59 -4.44 -5.88
N VAL A 98 5.48 -4.54 -6.59
CA VAL A 98 4.29 -5.22 -6.09
C VAL A 98 4.53 -6.73 -6.08
N SER A 99 4.28 -7.36 -4.94
CA SER A 99 4.35 -8.82 -4.81
C SER A 99 2.97 -9.45 -4.68
N ALA A 100 2.01 -8.76 -4.06
CA ALA A 100 0.61 -9.20 -4.03
C ALA A 100 -0.38 -8.02 -4.00
N ILE A 101 -1.39 -8.10 -4.85
CA ILE A 101 -2.64 -7.32 -4.75
C ILE A 101 -3.79 -8.31 -5.00
N PRO A 102 -4.81 -8.36 -4.13
CA PRO A 102 -5.99 -9.18 -4.36
C PRO A 102 -6.65 -8.92 -5.72
N LYS A 103 -7.08 -9.99 -6.41
CA LYS A 103 -7.71 -9.89 -7.73
C LYS A 103 -8.99 -9.06 -7.69
N SER A 104 -9.72 -9.11 -6.58
CA SER A 104 -10.92 -8.28 -6.35
C SER A 104 -10.62 -6.77 -6.47
N ILE A 105 -9.47 -6.32 -5.96
CA ILE A 105 -9.01 -4.93 -6.03
C ILE A 105 -8.62 -4.54 -7.46
N ILE A 106 -7.96 -5.44 -8.18
CA ILE A 106 -7.59 -5.19 -9.59
C ILE A 106 -8.84 -5.08 -10.48
N ARG A 107 -9.89 -5.85 -10.19
CA ARG A 107 -11.11 -5.94 -11.01
C ARG A 107 -12.13 -4.85 -10.75
N SER A 108 -12.20 -4.32 -9.52
CA SER A 108 -13.20 -3.30 -9.15
C SER A 108 -12.53 -2.14 -8.42
N ARG A 109 -12.89 -0.91 -8.76
CA ARG A 109 -12.49 0.29 -8.00
C ARG A 109 -13.41 0.56 -6.80
N ASN A 110 -14.49 -0.20 -6.65
CA ASN A 110 -15.43 -0.04 -5.56
C ASN A 110 -14.94 -0.82 -4.32
N PRO A 111 -14.58 -0.14 -3.22
CA PRO A 111 -14.01 -0.78 -2.04
C PRO A 111 -14.92 -1.82 -1.38
N ARG A 112 -16.23 -1.73 -1.61
CA ARG A 112 -17.21 -2.68 -1.08
C ARG A 112 -17.12 -4.07 -1.71
N ASP A 113 -16.51 -4.18 -2.89
CA ASP A 113 -16.32 -5.44 -3.59
C ASP A 113 -14.98 -6.10 -3.25
N TRP A 114 -14.15 -5.43 -2.45
CA TRP A 114 -12.79 -5.85 -2.19
C TRP A 114 -12.75 -6.98 -1.16
N ARG A 115 -11.89 -7.96 -1.45
CA ARG A 115 -11.45 -8.96 -0.48
C ARG A 115 -10.01 -8.67 -0.13
N CYS A 116 -9.77 -8.39 1.13
CA CYS A 116 -8.47 -8.04 1.68
C CYS A 116 -8.40 -8.46 3.15
N VAL A 117 -7.19 -8.48 3.72
CA VAL A 117 -6.99 -8.84 5.13
C VAL A 117 -7.49 -7.70 6.01
N SER A 118 -8.64 -7.90 6.67
CA SER A 118 -9.35 -6.85 7.39
C SER A 118 -8.64 -6.44 8.68
N ARG A 119 -9.05 -5.31 9.25
CA ARG A 119 -8.57 -4.86 10.56
C ARG A 119 -8.90 -5.86 11.66
N GLU A 120 -10.09 -6.46 11.63
CA GLU A 120 -10.55 -7.48 12.57
C GLU A 120 -9.66 -8.72 12.46
N GLU A 121 -9.40 -9.17 11.24
CA GLU A 121 -8.56 -10.34 10.97
C GLU A 121 -7.11 -10.12 11.42
N LEU A 122 -6.54 -8.93 11.18
CA LEU A 122 -5.23 -8.54 11.71
C LEU A 122 -5.14 -8.63 13.23
N LYS A 123 -6.21 -8.20 13.91
CA LYS A 123 -6.27 -8.19 15.37
C LYS A 123 -6.44 -9.61 15.93
N GLU A 124 -7.33 -10.40 15.35
CA GLU A 124 -7.69 -11.72 15.86
C GLU A 124 -6.62 -12.77 15.57
N LYS A 125 -6.07 -12.79 14.35
CA LYS A 125 -5.05 -13.78 13.96
C LYS A 125 -3.64 -13.40 14.40
N TYR A 126 -3.27 -12.12 14.24
CA TYR A 126 -1.88 -11.70 14.38
C TYR A 126 -1.63 -10.78 15.58
N ASN A 127 -2.68 -10.43 16.34
CA ASN A 127 -2.62 -9.43 17.41
C ASN A 127 -2.04 -8.07 16.95
N ILE A 128 -2.26 -7.72 15.68
CA ILE A 128 -1.80 -6.48 15.07
C ILE A 128 -2.93 -5.44 15.12
N ARG A 129 -2.60 -4.23 15.57
CA ARG A 129 -3.50 -3.07 15.50
C ARG A 129 -2.81 -1.99 14.68
N PRO A 130 -3.25 -1.73 13.43
CA PRO A 130 -2.71 -0.65 12.63
C PRO A 130 -2.88 0.70 13.34
N LEU A 131 -1.78 1.43 13.48
CA LEU A 131 -1.67 2.75 14.10
C LEU A 131 -0.91 3.64 13.13
N PRO A 132 -1.13 4.96 13.14
CA PRO A 132 -0.31 5.89 12.37
C PRO A 132 1.17 5.67 12.65
N GLY A 133 1.99 5.51 11.61
CA GLY A 133 3.41 5.20 11.76
C GLY A 133 3.85 4.00 10.92
N ILE A 134 5.16 3.73 10.96
CA ILE A 134 5.75 2.46 10.53
C ILE A 134 5.58 1.47 11.67
N GLN A 135 4.92 0.35 11.42
CA GLN A 135 4.92 -0.78 12.35
C GLN A 135 5.74 -1.92 11.79
N LYS A 136 6.65 -2.47 12.59
CA LYS A 136 7.43 -3.64 12.20
C LYS A 136 6.67 -4.90 12.56
N VAL A 137 6.66 -5.86 11.64
CA VAL A 137 6.10 -7.20 11.87
C VAL A 137 7.13 -8.26 11.47
N SER A 138 7.02 -9.43 12.09
CA SER A 138 7.95 -10.53 11.85
C SER A 138 7.86 -10.99 10.39
N GLU A 139 8.93 -11.62 9.91
CA GLU A 139 8.98 -12.17 8.55
C GLU A 139 7.91 -13.25 8.33
N GLU A 140 7.62 -14.04 9.36
CA GLU A 140 6.62 -15.11 9.34
C GLU A 140 5.22 -14.56 9.12
N ILE A 141 4.78 -13.61 9.98
CA ILE A 141 3.47 -12.97 9.86
C ILE A 141 3.34 -12.22 8.54
N GLY A 142 4.37 -11.48 8.15
CA GLY A 142 4.34 -10.72 6.89
C GLY A 142 4.19 -11.60 5.65
N LYS A 143 4.88 -12.75 5.61
CA LYS A 143 4.74 -13.74 4.53
C LYS A 143 3.36 -14.39 4.52
N GLU A 144 2.77 -14.64 5.68
CA GLU A 144 1.43 -15.21 5.78
C GLU A 144 0.39 -14.25 5.19
N ILE A 145 0.41 -12.98 5.61
CA ILE A 145 -0.47 -11.93 5.07
C ILE A 145 -0.27 -11.78 3.56
N GLU A 146 0.98 -11.75 3.07
CA GLU A 146 1.26 -11.66 1.64
C GLU A 146 0.68 -12.82 0.84
N ARG A 147 0.75 -14.05 1.37
CA ARG A 147 0.13 -15.24 0.75
C ARG A 147 -1.39 -15.15 0.77
N GLU A 148 -1.99 -14.69 1.87
CA GLU A 148 -3.43 -14.45 1.96
C GLU A 148 -3.86 -13.45 0.87
N LEU A 149 -3.16 -12.32 0.73
CA LEU A 149 -3.46 -11.32 -0.30
C LEU A 149 -3.38 -11.89 -1.73
N ALA A 150 -2.38 -12.72 -2.02
CA ALA A 150 -2.23 -13.33 -3.34
C ALA A 150 -3.32 -14.36 -3.67
N ALA A 151 -4.00 -14.91 -2.66
CA ALA A 151 -5.07 -15.89 -2.81
C ALA A 151 -6.47 -15.25 -2.99
N LEU A 152 -6.63 -13.96 -2.63
CA LEU A 152 -7.88 -13.20 -2.70
C LEU A 152 -8.13 -12.56 -4.09
#